data_AF-A0A3D5N8K9-F1
#
_entry.id   AF-A0A3D5N8K9-F1
#
_cell.length_a   1.000
_cell.length_b   1.000
_cell.length_c   1.000
_cell.angle_alpha   90.00
_cell.angle_beta   90.00
_cell.angle_gamma   90.00
#
_symmetry.space_group_name_H-M   'P 1'
#
loop_
_entity.id
_entity.type
_entity.pdbx_description
1 polymer ?
#
loop_
_entity_poly.entity_id
_entity_poly.type
_entity_poly.pdbx_seq_one_letter_code
_entity_poly.pdbx_strand_id
1 'polypeptide(L)'
;SVLMTPDGQTVEAEAAHGTVTRHYRQHQQGKETSTNPIASIFAWSQGLKYRGEFDGTPEVVKFAETLEKVCVDTVEAGFMTKDLALLIGPNQKWLTTTQFLDKLDEGLKAAMG
;
A
#
# COMPACT_ATOMS: atom_id res chain seq x y z
N SER A 1 10.17 -2.82 -2.54
CA SER A 1 11.57 -2.94 -2.96
C SER A 1 11.96 -1.64 -3.63
N VAL A 2 13.19 -1.19 -3.44
CA VAL A 2 13.73 0.00 -4.09
C VAL A 2 15.10 -0.35 -4.64
N LEU A 3 15.29 -0.18 -5.94
CA LEU A 3 16.55 -0.27 -6.64
C LEU A 3 17.03 1.14 -6.98
N MET A 4 18.29 1.45 -6.71
CA MET A 4 18.89 2.75 -7.00
C MET A 4 20.20 2.55 -7.77
N THR A 5 20.43 3.37 -8.80
CA THR A 5 21.69 3.37 -9.53
C THR A 5 22.84 3.90 -8.69
N PRO A 6 24.10 3.56 -8.98
CA PRO A 6 25.26 4.03 -8.21
C PRO A 6 25.42 5.55 -8.16
N ASP A 7 24.92 6.26 -9.17
CA ASP A 7 24.92 7.72 -9.22
C ASP A 7 23.78 8.37 -8.43
N GLY A 8 22.85 7.58 -7.88
CA GLY A 8 21.70 8.04 -7.11
C GLY A 8 20.62 8.76 -7.92
N GLN A 9 20.75 8.83 -9.25
CA GLN A 9 19.85 9.65 -10.10
C GLN A 9 18.69 8.86 -10.69
N THR A 10 18.75 7.53 -10.65
CA THR A 10 17.68 6.66 -11.14
C THR A 10 17.23 5.73 -10.03
N VAL A 11 15.91 5.64 -9.87
CA VAL A 11 15.26 4.79 -8.87
C VAL A 11 14.15 3.97 -9.53
N GLU A 12 14.05 2.71 -9.16
CA GLU A 12 12.97 1.80 -9.50
C GLU A 12 12.35 1.25 -8.21
N ALA A 13 11.03 1.28 -8.10
CA ALA A 13 10.30 0.85 -6.91
C ALA A 13 9.21 -0.14 -7.30
N GLU A 14 9.24 -1.32 -6.67
CA GLU A 14 8.30 -2.40 -6.95
C GLU A 14 7.82 -3.07 -5.66
N ALA A 15 6.67 -3.75 -5.73
CA ALA A 15 6.25 -4.65 -4.67
C ALA A 15 7.13 -5.91 -4.68
N ALA A 16 7.57 -6.38 -3.51
CA ALA A 16 8.46 -7.56 -3.43
C ALA A 16 7.73 -8.90 -3.68
N HIS A 17 6.39 -8.89 -3.76
CA HIS A 17 5.60 -10.09 -4.03
C HIS A 17 5.36 -10.26 -5.53
N GLY A 18 5.19 -11.51 -5.98
CA GLY A 18 4.77 -11.82 -7.35
C GLY A 18 3.30 -11.44 -7.62
N THR A 19 2.75 -11.94 -8.72
CA THR A 19 1.42 -11.56 -9.23
C THR A 19 0.23 -12.16 -8.47
N VAL A 20 0.46 -12.90 -7.38
CA VAL A 20 -0.58 -13.50 -6.53
C VAL A 20 -1.62 -14.30 -7.34
N THR A 21 -1.15 -15.13 -8.29
CA THR A 21 -1.98 -15.81 -9.31
C THR A 21 -3.19 -16.55 -8.74
N ARG A 22 -3.07 -17.15 -7.54
CA ARG A 22 -4.20 -17.84 -6.88
C ARG A 22 -5.38 -16.90 -6.60
N HIS A 23 -5.11 -15.70 -6.06
CA HIS A 23 -6.16 -14.71 -5.81
C HIS A 23 -6.70 -14.15 -7.13
N TYR A 24 -5.83 -13.98 -8.13
CA TYR A 24 -6.28 -13.59 -9.47
C TYR A 24 -7.29 -14.59 -10.08
N ARG A 25 -7.03 -15.91 -9.97
CA ARG A 25 -8.00 -16.93 -10.42
C ARG A 25 -9.32 -16.89 -9.66
N GLN A 26 -9.31 -16.56 -8.36
CA GLN A 26 -10.54 -16.36 -7.58
C GLN A 26 -11.30 -15.13 -8.04
N HIS A 27 -10.61 -14.02 -8.29
CA HIS A 27 -11.19 -12.81 -8.84
C HIS A 27 -11.85 -13.05 -10.21
N GLN A 28 -11.20 -13.82 -11.11
CA GLN A 28 -11.79 -14.22 -12.40
C GLN A 28 -13.11 -15.00 -12.26
N GLN A 29 -13.34 -15.66 -11.11
CA GLN A 29 -14.57 -16.37 -10.79
C GLN A 29 -15.61 -15.49 -10.08
N GLY A 30 -15.37 -14.17 -9.96
CA GLY A 30 -16.23 -13.23 -9.24
C GLY A 30 -16.17 -13.37 -7.71
N LYS A 31 -15.17 -14.07 -7.17
CA LYS A 31 -15.00 -14.22 -5.72
C LYS A 31 -14.25 -13.03 -5.15
N GLU A 32 -14.67 -12.59 -3.97
CA GLU A 32 -13.92 -11.62 -3.20
C GLU A 32 -12.57 -12.18 -2.76
N THR A 33 -11.57 -11.30 -2.69
CA THR A 33 -10.21 -11.62 -2.25
C THR A 33 -9.77 -10.65 -1.17
N SER A 34 -8.75 -11.03 -0.40
CA SER A 34 -8.10 -10.17 0.59
C SER A 34 -6.60 -10.21 0.33
N THR A 35 -6.21 -9.72 -0.84
CA THR A 35 -4.81 -9.50 -1.21
C THR A 35 -4.37 -8.20 -0.55
N ASN A 36 -3.27 -8.24 0.19
CA ASN A 36 -2.70 -7.04 0.82
C ASN A 36 -2.14 -6.07 -0.22
N PRO A 37 -2.69 -4.84 -0.36
CA PRO A 37 -2.21 -3.89 -1.34
C PRO A 37 -1.06 -3.01 -0.82
N ILE A 38 -0.70 -3.09 0.47
CA ILE A 38 0.24 -2.14 1.12
C ILE A 38 1.59 -2.10 0.39
N ALA A 39 2.15 -3.27 0.04
CA ALA A 39 3.43 -3.31 -0.66
C ALA A 39 3.37 -2.65 -2.05
N SER A 40 2.23 -2.75 -2.75
CA SER A 40 2.02 -2.08 -4.04
C SER A 40 1.82 -0.57 -3.87
N ILE A 41 1.12 -0.15 -2.82
CA ILE A 41 0.97 1.27 -2.46
C ILE A 41 2.32 1.88 -2.12
N PHE A 42 3.14 1.17 -1.33
CA PHE A 42 4.48 1.62 -0.95
C PHE A 42 5.42 1.71 -2.15
N ALA A 43 5.27 0.85 -3.16
CA ALA A 43 6.01 1.01 -4.42
C ALA A 43 5.67 2.34 -5.12
N TRP A 44 4.38 2.71 -5.16
CA TRP A 44 3.94 3.98 -5.73
C TRP A 44 4.40 5.19 -4.91
N SER A 45 4.19 5.18 -3.59
CA SER A 45 4.57 6.30 -2.72
C SER A 45 6.07 6.53 -2.73
N GLN A 46 6.90 5.47 -2.74
CA GLN A 46 8.35 5.60 -2.86
C GLN A 46 8.74 6.21 -4.20
N GLY A 47 8.15 5.78 -5.31
CA GLY A 47 8.36 6.39 -6.62
C GLY A 47 8.02 7.89 -6.65
N LEU A 48 6.87 8.26 -6.06
CA LEU A 48 6.45 9.66 -5.93
C LEU A 48 7.38 10.48 -5.03
N LYS A 49 7.81 9.90 -3.89
CA LYS A 49 8.72 10.54 -2.96
C LYS A 49 10.04 10.90 -3.63
N TYR A 50 10.70 9.95 -4.30
CA TYR A 50 11.95 10.22 -5.02
C TYR A 50 11.77 11.24 -6.16
N ARG A 51 10.68 11.15 -6.92
CA ARG A 51 10.37 12.17 -7.94
C ARG A 51 10.22 13.55 -7.32
N GLY A 52 9.52 13.64 -6.19
CA GLY A 52 9.33 14.87 -5.43
C GLY A 52 10.62 15.46 -4.91
N GLU A 53 11.51 14.63 -4.38
CA GLU A 53 12.85 15.02 -3.92
C GLU A 53 13.72 15.55 -5.08
N PHE A 54 13.71 14.85 -6.22
CA PHE A 54 14.49 15.24 -7.40
C PHE A 54 13.99 16.53 -8.05
N ASP A 55 12.68 16.79 -8.01
CA ASP A 55 12.07 18.02 -8.54
C ASP A 55 12.05 19.19 -7.55
N GLY A 56 12.35 18.95 -6.28
CA GLY A 56 12.16 19.94 -5.22
C GLY A 56 10.68 20.32 -5.02
N THR A 57 9.77 19.35 -5.11
CA THR A 57 8.32 19.53 -4.93
C THR A 57 7.85 18.92 -3.59
N PRO A 58 7.99 19.65 -2.46
CA PRO A 58 7.77 19.10 -1.12
C PRO A 58 6.32 18.63 -0.88
N GLU A 59 5.34 19.24 -1.57
CA GLU A 59 3.94 18.79 -1.57
C GLU A 59 3.75 17.35 -2.10
N VAL A 60 4.53 16.94 -3.10
CA VAL A 60 4.48 15.56 -3.62
C VAL A 60 5.07 14.60 -2.60
N VAL A 61 6.19 14.97 -1.97
CA VAL A 61 6.80 14.19 -0.88
C VAL A 61 5.83 14.05 0.29
N LYS A 62 5.18 15.14 0.70
CA LYS A 62 4.20 15.15 1.78
C LYS A 62 3.02 14.22 1.47
N PHE A 63 2.51 14.23 0.24
CA PHE A 63 1.43 13.31 -0.16
C PHE A 63 1.86 11.85 -0.03
N ALA A 64 3.05 11.50 -0.53
CA ALA A 64 3.58 10.13 -0.45
C ALA A 64 3.72 9.66 1.01
N GLU A 65 4.32 10.49 1.86
CA GLU A 65 4.50 10.18 3.29
C GLU A 65 3.17 10.08 4.04
N THR A 66 2.20 10.94 3.69
CA THR A 66 0.86 10.89 4.28
C THR A 66 0.14 9.59 3.91
N LEU A 67 0.25 9.15 2.64
CA LEU A 67 -0.34 7.90 2.19
C LEU A 67 0.25 6.67 2.91
N GLU A 68 1.57 6.64 3.09
CA GLU A 68 2.24 5.58 3.86
C GLU A 68 1.79 5.57 5.32
N LYS A 69 1.70 6.76 5.94
CA LYS A 69 1.21 6.93 7.30
C LYS A 69 -0.23 6.41 7.45
N VAL A 70 -1.13 6.75 6.52
CA VAL A 70 -2.52 6.27 6.52
C VAL A 70 -2.60 4.74 6.47
N CYS A 71 -1.72 4.09 5.70
CA CYS A 71 -1.66 2.62 5.66
C CYS A 71 -1.31 2.03 7.03
N VAL A 72 -0.30 2.58 7.70
CA VAL A 72 0.12 2.15 9.05
C VAL A 72 -0.99 2.40 10.06
N ASP A 73 -1.48 3.64 10.15
CA ASP A 73 -2.52 4.05 11.09
C ASP A 73 -3.80 3.21 10.93
N THR A 74 -4.14 2.81 9.69
CA THR A 74 -5.30 1.95 9.40
C THR A 74 -5.14 0.54 9.95
N VAL A 75 -3.96 -0.06 9.78
CA VAL A 75 -3.64 -1.40 10.32
C VAL A 75 -3.61 -1.37 11.85
N GLU A 76 -2.99 -0.35 12.45
CA GLU A 76 -2.93 -0.16 13.90
C GLU A 76 -4.32 0.06 14.52
N ALA A 77 -5.25 0.67 13.78
CA ALA A 77 -6.65 0.79 14.16
C ALA A 77 -7.45 -0.52 14.03
N GLY A 78 -6.80 -1.62 13.62
CA GLY A 78 -7.40 -2.96 13.54
C GLY A 78 -8.05 -3.29 12.19
N PHE A 79 -7.96 -2.40 11.20
CA PHE A 79 -8.46 -2.64 9.85
C PHE A 79 -7.32 -3.18 8.99
N MET A 80 -7.38 -4.45 8.61
CA MET A 80 -6.28 -5.09 7.88
C MET A 80 -6.78 -6.20 6.96
N THR A 81 -5.94 -6.61 6.02
CA THR A 81 -6.20 -7.77 5.16
C THR A 81 -5.94 -9.09 5.88
N LYS A 82 -6.42 -10.18 5.28
CA LYS A 82 -6.46 -11.51 5.89
C LYS A 82 -5.07 -12.03 6.27
N ASP A 83 -4.06 -11.78 5.46
CA ASP A 83 -2.68 -12.16 5.71
C ASP A 83 -2.15 -11.58 7.02
N LEU A 84 -2.39 -10.28 7.28
CA LEU A 84 -1.97 -9.62 8.53
C LEU A 84 -2.80 -10.10 9.73
N ALA A 85 -4.12 -10.24 9.56
CA ALA A 85 -4.99 -10.73 10.63
C ALA A 85 -4.58 -12.13 11.13
N LEU A 86 -4.16 -13.00 10.20
CA LEU A 86 -3.68 -14.34 10.54
C LEU A 86 -2.39 -14.32 11.38
N LEU A 87 -1.57 -13.26 11.31
CA LEU A 87 -0.39 -13.09 12.17
C LEU A 87 -0.76 -12.71 13.60
N ILE A 88 -1.89 -12.01 13.79
CA ILE A 88 -2.38 -11.58 15.11
C ILE A 88 -3.06 -12.74 15.83
N GLY A 89 -3.95 -13.47 15.15
CA GLY A 89 -4.60 -14.64 15.73
C GLY A 89 -5.91 -15.03 15.04
N PRO A 90 -6.47 -16.20 15.39
CA PRO A 90 -7.60 -16.80 14.68
C PRO A 90 -8.90 -15.99 14.78
N ASN A 91 -9.02 -15.13 15.79
CA ASN A 91 -10.22 -14.32 16.04
C ASN A 91 -10.15 -12.91 15.45
N GLN A 92 -9.01 -12.51 14.87
CA GLN A 92 -8.85 -11.18 14.27
C GLN A 92 -9.69 -11.09 12.99
N LYS A 93 -10.58 -10.10 12.94
CA LYS A 93 -11.35 -9.80 11.73
C LYS A 93 -10.45 -9.15 10.68
N TRP A 94 -10.82 -9.33 9.42
CA TRP A 94 -10.10 -8.80 8.26
C TRP A 94 -11.06 -8.26 7.21
N LEU A 95 -10.54 -7.43 6.31
CA LEU A 95 -11.24 -6.79 5.21
C LEU A 95 -10.87 -7.42 3.87
N THR A 96 -11.79 -7.42 2.92
CA THR A 96 -11.45 -7.69 1.51
C THR A 96 -10.51 -6.61 0.97
N THR A 97 -9.85 -6.88 -0.17
CA THR A 97 -8.95 -5.91 -0.81
C THR A 97 -9.65 -4.57 -1.03
N THR A 98 -10.88 -4.59 -1.56
CA THR A 98 -11.67 -3.39 -1.85
C THR A 98 -12.04 -2.64 -0.56
N GLN A 99 -12.55 -3.35 0.45
CA GLN A 99 -12.90 -2.74 1.74
C GLN A 99 -11.70 -2.09 2.43
N PHE A 100 -10.52 -2.70 2.32
CA PHE A 100 -9.30 -2.12 2.86
C PHE A 100 -8.89 -0.86 2.08
N LEU A 101 -8.97 -0.86 0.75
CA LEU A 101 -8.73 0.33 -0.08
C LEU A 101 -9.71 1.47 0.23
N ASP A 102 -11.00 1.16 0.42
CA ASP A 102 -12.00 2.15 0.83
C ASP A 102 -11.63 2.79 2.17
N LYS A 103 -11.16 1.97 3.12
CA LYS A 103 -10.70 2.46 4.44
C LYS A 103 -9.48 3.38 4.33
N LEU A 104 -8.54 3.06 3.43
CA LEU A 104 -7.38 3.92 3.16
C LEU A 104 -7.80 5.24 2.50
N ASP A 105 -8.76 5.22 1.57
CA ASP A 105 -9.28 6.42 0.92
C ASP A 105 -9.97 7.36 1.92
N GLU A 106 -10.78 6.81 2.85
CA GLU A 106 -11.35 7.58 3.97
C GLU A 106 -10.26 8.26 4.80
N GLY A 107 -9.22 7.51 5.19
CA GLY A 107 -8.11 8.01 5.99
C GLY A 107 -7.31 9.09 5.26
N LEU A 108 -7.04 8.89 3.97
CA LEU A 108 -6.31 9.83 3.14
C LEU A 108 -7.09 11.14 2.94
N LYS A 109 -8.39 11.06 2.66
CA LYS A 109 -9.28 12.23 2.55
C LYS A 109 -9.31 13.03 3.85
N ALA A 110 -9.37 12.36 5.00
CA ALA A 110 -9.34 13.04 6.28
C ALA A 110 -7.98 13.72 6.58
N ALA A 111 -6.87 13.12 6.12
CA ALA A 111 -5.53 13.66 6.36
C ALA A 111 -5.12 14.79 5.39
N MET A 112 -5.72 14.82 4.19
CA MET A 112 -5.37 15.75 3.10
C MET A 112 -6.46 16.79 2.80
N GLY A 113 -7.66 16.63 3.35
CA GLY A 113 -8.82 17.50 3.15
C GLY A 113 -8.86 18.75 4.03
#